data_AF-A0A926BJZ6-F1
#
_entry.id   AF-A0A926BJZ6-F1
#
_cell.length_a   1.000
_cell.length_b   1.000
_cell.length_c   1.000
_cell.angle_alpha   90.00
_cell.angle_beta   90.00
_cell.angle_gamma   90.00
#
_symmetry.space_group_name_H-M   'P 1'
#
loop_
_entity.id
_entity.type
_entity.pdbx_description
1 polymer ?
#
loop_
_entity_poly.entity_id
_entity_poly.type
_entity_poly.pdbx_seq_one_letter_code
_entity_poly.pdbx_strand_id
1 'polypeptide(L)'
;MVGFRQQLLMTSDENGTGTPDNIYGYSSFGSGPPPVALTAGTTPAPTALNNPVLMTIHAGIGGATAGATGTVSLIVSDQGNNSLSFHNPMTGNVQNTYTDSNLNRPHSTAILGNRMYVANYGANNILIYSLTGTNPTYLSSFNTNVSNPTDLMFDGNGFLYVTMEGTGTGTVERYNPAGVFQSTFFTGLSVAKSLIISGNGSSQNNPVLPTGTSNGSFLFGNVGTGRWFDPPTNPGYDFAMTDSNGFASIDSLPLGFSGGMSVTASNGTLTNTYTGLNGGDGVDFTAFFGAGGATTFSVNGINPLTDPMDPTAFPIALSFTSKIASFSMTPQVVPEAGSGLL
;
A
#
# COMPACT_ATOMS: atom_id res chain seq x y z
N MET A 1 -5.93 -2.17 -6.40
CA MET A 1 -5.13 -1.31 -5.51
C MET A 1 -5.21 -1.74 -4.05
N VAL A 2 -4.23 -2.51 -3.60
CA VAL A 2 -3.96 -2.78 -2.18
C VAL A 2 -2.98 -1.72 -1.72
N GLY A 3 -3.30 -0.95 -0.66
CA GLY A 3 -2.41 0.12 -0.18
C GLY A 3 -1.15 -0.47 0.48
N PHE A 4 0.01 0.14 0.23
CA PHE A 4 1.26 -0.24 0.92
C PHE A 4 1.29 0.35 2.33
N ARG A 5 1.57 -0.51 3.32
CA ARG A 5 1.69 -0.16 4.74
C ARG A 5 3.17 -0.02 5.12
N GLN A 6 3.57 1.16 5.54
CA GLN A 6 4.73 1.34 6.42
C GLN A 6 4.20 1.69 7.80
N GLN A 7 4.51 0.88 8.81
CA GLN A 7 4.10 1.18 10.18
C GLN A 7 5.28 1.72 10.96
N LEU A 8 5.15 2.96 11.38
CA LEU A 8 5.96 3.50 12.45
C LEU A 8 5.28 3.10 13.76
N LEU A 9 5.86 2.15 14.48
CA LEU A 9 5.35 1.71 15.79
C LEU A 9 5.56 2.85 16.80
N MET A 10 4.49 3.58 17.11
CA MET A 10 4.44 4.51 18.23
C MET A 10 3.54 3.90 19.31
N THR A 11 4.12 3.46 20.42
CA THR A 11 3.37 3.01 21.60
C THR A 11 3.31 4.17 22.60
N SER A 12 2.11 4.55 23.04
CA SER A 12 1.92 5.25 24.31
C SER A 12 1.36 4.27 25.32
N ASP A 13 1.73 4.39 26.60
CA ASP A 13 1.07 3.63 27.64
C ASP A 13 -0.34 4.22 27.92
N GLU A 14 -1.32 3.35 28.21
CA GLU A 14 -2.73 3.77 28.35
C GLU A 14 -3.05 4.33 29.75
N ASN A 15 -2.04 4.58 30.57
CA ASN A 15 -2.24 5.08 31.92
C ASN A 15 -2.19 6.60 31.86
N GLY A 16 -3.35 7.26 31.92
CA GLY A 16 -3.51 8.72 31.85
C GLY A 16 -2.82 9.53 32.96
N THR A 17 -1.52 9.36 33.15
CA THR A 17 -0.68 10.01 34.16
C THR A 17 0.28 11.00 33.54
N GLY A 18 -0.20 11.91 32.68
CA GLY A 18 0.34 13.27 32.51
C GLY A 18 1.84 13.48 32.25
N THR A 19 2.63 12.47 31.90
CA THR A 19 4.05 12.61 31.57
C THR A 19 4.23 12.61 30.05
N PRO A 20 4.97 13.57 29.46
CA PRO A 20 5.26 13.55 28.03
C PRO A 20 6.21 12.38 27.73
N ASP A 21 5.71 11.37 27.02
CA ASP A 21 6.47 10.16 26.69
C ASP A 21 7.50 10.41 25.59
N ASN A 22 8.68 9.80 25.77
CA ASN A 22 9.77 9.81 24.80
C ASN A 22 9.45 8.92 23.60
N ILE A 23 9.65 9.47 22.40
CA ILE A 23 9.51 8.79 21.12
C ILE A 23 10.69 7.82 20.92
N TYR A 24 10.45 6.50 21.00
CA TYR A 24 11.44 5.49 20.62
C TYR A 24 11.12 4.94 19.23
N GLY A 25 11.74 5.50 18.19
CA GLY A 25 11.75 4.90 16.86
C GLY A 25 12.82 3.80 16.79
N TYR A 26 12.42 2.54 16.59
CA TYR A 26 13.35 1.48 16.22
C TYR A 26 13.49 1.45 14.69
N SER A 27 14.59 2.01 14.18
CA SER A 27 15.14 1.62 12.89
C SER A 27 16.26 0.62 13.15
N SER A 28 16.06 -0.65 12.78
CA SER A 28 17.15 -1.61 12.75
C SER A 28 18.05 -1.28 11.55
N PHE A 29 18.99 -0.37 11.72
CA PHE A 29 20.09 -0.20 10.78
C PHE A 29 21.23 -1.15 11.16
N GLY A 30 21.68 -1.94 10.18
CA GLY A 30 22.93 -2.68 10.26
C GLY A 30 24.12 -1.77 10.56
N SER A 31 25.21 -2.39 11.01
CA SER A 31 26.43 -1.80 11.57
C SER A 31 26.94 -0.55 10.84
N GLY A 32 26.57 0.62 11.36
CA GLY A 32 27.12 1.94 11.02
C GLY A 32 27.17 2.80 12.28
N PRO A 33 27.97 3.90 12.30
CA PRO A 33 28.19 4.69 13.50
C PRO A 33 26.88 5.34 13.99
N PRO A 34 26.74 5.62 15.30
CA PRO A 34 25.47 6.02 15.90
C PRO A 34 24.91 7.30 15.27
N PRO A 35 23.58 7.40 15.08
CA PRO A 35 22.95 8.57 14.50
C PRO A 35 23.10 9.82 15.38
N VAL A 36 23.34 10.95 14.73
CA VAL A 36 23.43 12.30 15.31
C VAL A 36 22.06 12.72 15.84
N ALA A 37 21.99 13.20 17.07
CA ALA A 37 20.77 13.74 17.67
C ALA A 37 20.31 15.01 16.93
N LEU A 38 19.05 15.03 16.47
CA LEU A 38 18.41 16.24 15.92
C LEU A 38 17.99 17.16 17.08
N THR A 39 18.65 18.31 17.19
CA THR A 39 18.28 19.39 18.12
C THR A 39 17.00 20.08 17.66
N ALA A 40 16.04 20.28 18.58
CA ALA A 40 14.74 20.88 18.31
C ALA A 40 14.87 22.34 17.83
N GLY A 41 14.37 22.62 16.61
CA GLY A 41 14.21 23.97 16.07
C GLY A 41 12.89 24.62 16.48
N THR A 42 12.91 25.94 16.67
CA THR A 42 11.84 26.79 17.25
C THR A 42 10.64 27.05 16.31
N THR A 43 10.10 26.04 15.65
CA THR A 43 8.85 26.17 14.88
C THR A 43 7.63 26.01 15.80
N PRO A 44 6.49 26.69 15.53
CA PRO A 44 5.31 26.57 16.39
C PRO A 44 4.86 25.11 16.46
N ALA A 45 4.69 24.61 17.68
CA ALA A 45 4.32 23.22 17.92
C ALA A 45 3.02 22.87 17.18
N PRO A 46 2.95 21.72 16.48
CA PRO A 46 1.69 21.22 15.97
C PRO A 46 0.71 21.05 17.14
N THR A 47 -0.57 21.35 16.88
CA THR A 47 -1.66 21.20 17.84
C THR A 47 -1.58 19.82 18.50
N ALA A 48 -1.46 19.78 19.82
CA ALA A 48 -1.31 18.53 20.57
C ALA A 48 -2.50 17.59 20.28
N LEU A 49 -2.23 16.41 19.73
CA LEU A 49 -3.18 15.31 19.68
C LEU A 49 -3.36 14.82 21.12
N ASN A 50 -4.58 14.89 21.65
CA ASN A 50 -4.87 14.36 22.98
C ASN A 50 -5.05 12.84 22.87
N ASN A 51 -4.05 12.10 23.37
CA ASN A 51 -4.06 10.63 23.50
C ASN A 51 -4.21 9.85 22.17
N PRO A 52 -3.36 10.06 21.15
CA PRO A 52 -3.38 9.27 19.92
C PRO A 52 -2.79 7.87 20.19
N VAL A 53 -3.66 6.88 20.39
CA VAL A 53 -3.24 5.48 20.38
C VAL A 53 -3.29 4.98 18.93
N LEU A 54 -2.12 4.66 18.38
CA LEU A 54 -1.86 4.16 17.02
C LEU A 54 -2.07 5.16 15.85
N MET A 55 -0.95 5.66 15.33
CA MET A 55 -0.87 6.23 13.98
C MET A 55 -0.73 5.10 12.95
N THR A 56 -1.75 4.89 12.11
CA THR A 56 -1.68 3.91 11.01
C THR A 56 -1.52 4.62 9.68
N ILE A 57 -0.28 4.75 9.21
CA ILE A 57 0.03 5.40 7.94
C ILE A 57 -0.44 4.53 6.77
N HIS A 58 -1.44 5.03 6.04
CA HIS A 58 -1.79 4.55 4.70
C HIS A 58 -1.36 5.59 3.68
N ALA A 59 -0.73 5.17 2.58
CA ALA A 59 -0.67 5.97 1.38
C ALA A 59 -1.94 5.69 0.55
N GLY A 60 -3.04 6.41 0.83
CA GLY A 60 -4.30 6.27 0.10
C GLY A 60 -4.42 7.29 -1.03
N ILE A 61 -4.83 6.85 -2.22
CA ILE A 61 -5.20 7.72 -3.33
C ILE A 61 -6.62 8.24 -3.09
N GLY A 62 -6.78 9.55 -2.90
CA GLY A 62 -8.10 10.19 -2.93
C GLY A 62 -8.60 10.34 -4.38
N GLY A 63 -9.81 9.85 -4.65
CA GLY A 63 -10.68 10.26 -5.76
C GLY A 63 -10.13 10.16 -7.18
N ALA A 64 -10.39 9.05 -7.87
CA ALA A 64 -10.34 9.00 -9.32
C ALA A 64 -11.60 9.62 -9.93
N THR A 65 -11.53 10.91 -10.27
CA THR A 65 -12.29 11.48 -11.40
C THR A 65 -11.29 12.12 -12.35
N ALA A 66 -11.50 11.90 -13.66
CA ALA A 66 -10.62 12.35 -14.74
C ALA A 66 -10.04 13.75 -14.48
N GLY A 67 -8.73 13.82 -14.20
CA GLY A 67 -8.00 15.09 -14.02
C GLY A 67 -7.53 15.43 -12.59
N ALA A 68 -7.82 14.63 -11.56
CA ALA A 68 -7.26 14.84 -10.22
C ALA A 68 -5.96 14.06 -10.01
N THR A 69 -4.86 14.76 -9.74
CA THR A 69 -3.65 14.16 -9.17
C THR A 69 -4.03 13.49 -7.84
N GLY A 70 -3.92 12.17 -7.77
CA GLY A 70 -4.25 11.41 -6.58
C GLY A 70 -3.40 11.83 -5.39
N THR A 71 -3.96 12.58 -4.45
CA THR A 71 -3.20 13.07 -3.30
C THR A 71 -3.03 11.95 -2.29
N VAL A 72 -1.80 11.47 -2.13
CA VAL A 72 -1.42 10.58 -1.03
C VAL A 72 -1.53 11.34 0.29
N SER A 73 -2.28 10.80 1.25
CA SER A 73 -2.45 11.39 2.59
C SER A 73 -2.16 10.35 3.67
N LEU A 74 -1.44 10.70 4.75
CA LEU A 74 -1.39 9.87 5.96
C LEU A 74 -2.74 9.95 6.66
N ILE A 75 -3.28 8.81 7.10
CA ILE A 75 -4.55 8.77 7.84
C ILE A 75 -4.24 8.46 9.31
N VAL A 76 -4.79 9.23 10.24
CA VAL A 76 -4.63 9.03 11.68
C VAL A 76 -6.00 8.73 12.27
N SER A 77 -6.10 7.65 13.04
CA SER A 77 -7.30 7.38 13.84
C SER A 77 -7.12 8.03 15.21
N ASP A 78 -7.96 9.01 15.51
CA ASP A 78 -7.93 9.70 16.79
C ASP A 78 -9.03 9.13 17.69
N GLN A 79 -8.61 8.21 18.55
CA GLN A 79 -9.49 7.53 19.49
C GLN A 79 -10.17 8.51 20.46
N GLY A 80 -9.44 9.52 20.94
CA GLY A 80 -9.93 10.47 21.93
C GLY A 80 -10.98 11.43 21.35
N ASN A 81 -10.82 11.79 20.08
CA ASN A 81 -11.70 12.74 19.39
C ASN A 81 -12.76 12.07 18.50
N ASN A 82 -12.84 10.73 18.46
CA ASN A 82 -13.73 9.99 17.57
C ASN A 82 -13.63 10.44 16.11
N SER A 83 -12.40 10.65 15.64
CA SER A 83 -12.16 11.27 14.34
C SER A 83 -11.08 10.54 13.54
N LEU A 84 -11.05 10.82 12.24
CA LEU A 84 -9.97 10.43 11.35
C LEU A 84 -9.35 11.71 10.76
N SER A 85 -8.04 11.92 10.90
CA SER A 85 -7.36 13.06 10.27
C SER A 85 -6.47 12.62 9.12
N PHE A 86 -6.45 13.43 8.07
CA PHE A 86 -5.67 13.24 6.85
C PHE A 86 -4.55 14.26 6.86
N HIS A 87 -3.31 13.83 6.68
CA HIS A 87 -2.13 14.67 6.76
C HIS A 87 -1.30 14.56 5.49
N ASN A 88 -0.63 15.65 5.13
CA ASN A 88 0.38 15.63 4.10
C ASN A 88 1.52 14.68 4.53
N PRO A 89 1.88 13.67 3.72
CA PRO A 89 2.90 12.70 4.10
C PRO A 89 4.32 13.25 4.21
N MET A 90 4.59 14.38 3.55
CA MET A 90 5.91 15.02 3.56
C MET A 90 6.07 16.00 4.70
N THR A 91 5.00 16.71 5.08
CA THR A 91 5.08 17.78 6.09
C THR A 91 4.39 17.44 7.41
N GLY A 92 3.56 16.40 7.45
CA GLY A 92 2.72 16.06 8.61
C GLY A 92 1.54 17.03 8.85
N ASN A 93 1.39 18.08 8.03
CA ASN A 93 0.32 19.06 8.20
C ASN A 93 -1.05 18.43 7.94
N VAL A 94 -2.03 18.74 8.80
CA VAL A 94 -3.43 18.34 8.61
C VAL A 94 -3.97 18.95 7.32
N GLN A 95 -4.47 18.11 6.43
CA GLN A 95 -5.20 18.47 5.22
C GLN A 95 -6.71 18.46 5.45
N ASN A 96 -7.19 17.49 6.23
CA ASN A 96 -8.61 17.34 6.56
C ASN A 96 -8.78 16.59 7.89
N THR A 97 -9.86 16.87 8.62
CA THR A 97 -10.29 16.06 9.77
C THR A 97 -11.74 15.67 9.55
N TYR A 98 -12.00 14.36 9.62
CA TYR A 98 -13.30 13.76 9.40
C TYR A 98 -13.88 13.23 10.70
N THR A 99 -15.13 13.57 10.96
CA THR A 99 -15.95 13.02 12.04
C THR A 99 -17.31 12.63 11.49
N ASP A 100 -17.90 11.57 12.05
CA ASP A 100 -19.30 11.24 11.87
C ASP A 100 -19.86 10.61 13.15
N SER A 101 -21.16 10.31 13.16
CA SER A 101 -21.83 9.69 14.31
C SER A 101 -21.54 8.20 14.48
N ASN A 102 -20.91 7.54 13.51
CA ASN A 102 -20.60 6.11 13.54
C ASN A 102 -19.24 5.85 14.20
N LEU A 103 -18.31 6.79 14.09
CA LEU A 103 -16.98 6.72 14.72
C LEU A 103 -17.10 6.79 16.24
N ASN A 104 -16.55 5.77 16.90
CA ASN A 104 -16.46 5.65 18.33
C ASN A 104 -15.13 4.97 18.69
N ARG A 105 -14.18 5.78 19.14
CA ARG A 105 -12.83 5.37 19.51
C ARG A 105 -12.13 4.60 18.37
N PRO A 106 -12.01 5.15 17.15
CA PRO A 106 -11.32 4.45 16.07
C PRO A 106 -9.85 4.18 16.45
N HIS A 107 -9.36 2.99 16.14
CA HIS A 107 -7.99 2.53 16.47
C HIS A 107 -7.08 2.43 15.26
N SER A 108 -7.58 1.89 14.15
CA SER A 108 -6.80 1.65 12.94
C SER A 108 -7.68 1.75 11.70
N THR A 109 -7.04 1.97 10.56
CA THR A 109 -7.69 1.93 9.25
C THR A 109 -7.01 0.91 8.34
N ALA A 110 -7.69 0.47 7.29
CA ALA A 110 -7.09 -0.29 6.19
C ALA A 110 -7.73 0.10 4.85
N ILE A 111 -6.96 0.17 3.78
CA ILE A 111 -7.45 0.57 2.44
C ILE A 111 -7.45 -0.61 1.47
N LEU A 112 -8.58 -0.82 0.79
CA LEU A 112 -8.68 -1.71 -0.37
C LEU A 112 -9.44 -1.01 -1.50
N GLY A 113 -8.73 -0.70 -2.58
CA GLY A 113 -9.22 0.13 -3.67
C GLY A 113 -9.66 1.50 -3.14
N ASN A 114 -10.89 1.89 -3.46
CA ASN A 114 -11.49 3.14 -3.00
C ASN A 114 -12.32 2.98 -1.70
N ARG A 115 -12.05 1.92 -0.93
CA ARG A 115 -12.71 1.68 0.35
C ARG A 115 -11.73 1.78 1.51
N MET A 116 -12.13 2.51 2.54
CA MET A 116 -11.45 2.54 3.83
C MET A 116 -12.24 1.74 4.85
N TYR A 117 -11.56 0.85 5.55
CA TYR A 117 -12.07 0.06 6.65
C TYR A 117 -11.53 0.67 7.94
N VAL A 118 -12.33 0.73 9.00
CA VAL A 118 -11.96 1.35 10.28
C VAL A 118 -12.23 0.38 11.42
N ALA A 119 -11.22 0.08 12.22
CA ALA A 119 -11.35 -0.64 13.48
C ALA A 119 -11.99 0.30 14.50
N ASN A 120 -13.29 0.16 14.69
CA ASN A 120 -14.08 1.04 15.53
C ASN A 120 -14.20 0.43 16.93
N TYR A 121 -13.10 0.55 17.68
CA TYR A 121 -12.90 -0.13 18.97
C TYR A 121 -14.08 0.06 19.92
N GLY A 122 -14.54 1.30 20.09
CA GLY A 122 -15.60 1.62 21.05
C GLY A 122 -16.97 1.05 20.71
N ALA A 123 -17.23 0.75 19.43
CA ALA A 123 -18.50 0.18 18.98
C ALA A 123 -18.43 -1.32 18.63
N ASN A 124 -17.26 -1.96 18.75
CA ASN A 124 -17.06 -3.38 18.42
C ASN A 124 -17.51 -3.74 17.00
N ASN A 125 -17.20 -2.88 16.02
CA ASN A 125 -17.48 -3.15 14.61
C ASN A 125 -16.36 -2.65 13.71
N ILE A 126 -16.40 -3.08 12.45
CA ILE A 126 -15.58 -2.51 11.38
C ILE A 126 -16.49 -1.64 10.52
N LEU A 127 -16.14 -0.36 10.39
CA LEU A 127 -16.84 0.57 9.51
C LEU A 127 -16.19 0.54 8.13
N ILE A 128 -16.99 0.73 7.07
CA ILE A 128 -16.52 0.80 5.68
C ILE A 128 -16.98 2.13 5.08
N TYR A 129 -16.03 2.89 4.55
CA TYR A 129 -16.23 4.18 3.90
C TYR A 129 -15.77 4.14 2.43
N SER A 130 -16.40 4.93 1.57
CA SER A 130 -15.89 5.27 0.23
C SER A 130 -14.93 6.46 0.30
N LEU A 131 -13.89 6.44 -0.53
CA LEU A 131 -12.92 7.52 -0.72
C LEU A 131 -13.05 8.23 -2.08
N THR A 132 -14.21 8.12 -2.76
CA THR A 132 -14.40 8.65 -4.13
C THR A 132 -14.56 10.16 -4.17
N GLY A 133 -14.84 10.79 -3.03
CA GLY A 133 -15.08 12.23 -2.91
C GLY A 133 -14.03 12.93 -2.06
N THR A 134 -14.27 14.20 -1.78
CA THR A 134 -13.40 15.02 -0.91
C THR A 134 -13.40 14.55 0.55
N ASN A 135 -14.46 13.87 0.98
CA ASN A 135 -14.60 13.32 2.33
C ASN A 135 -14.99 11.83 2.28
N PRO A 136 -14.57 11.04 3.28
CA PRO A 136 -15.10 9.69 3.48
C PRO A 136 -16.63 9.68 3.53
N THR A 137 -17.25 8.74 2.81
CA THR A 137 -18.70 8.55 2.83
C THR A 137 -19.01 7.17 3.40
N TYR A 138 -19.78 7.09 4.50
CA TYR A 138 -20.15 5.81 5.11
C TYR A 138 -20.88 4.92 4.10
N LEU A 139 -20.47 3.66 4.01
CA LEU A 139 -21.09 2.66 3.15
C LEU A 139 -21.85 1.60 3.96
N SER A 140 -21.16 0.99 4.93
CA SER A 140 -21.69 -0.14 5.71
C SER A 140 -20.79 -0.45 6.90
N SER A 141 -21.20 -1.42 7.73
CA SER A 141 -20.37 -1.97 8.79
C SER A 141 -20.66 -3.44 9.01
N PHE A 142 -19.75 -4.15 9.69
CA PHE A 142 -19.96 -5.51 10.16
C PHE A 142 -19.38 -5.72 11.55
N ASN A 143 -19.99 -6.62 12.32
CA ASN A 143 -19.62 -6.91 13.71
C ASN A 143 -19.63 -8.42 14.04
N THR A 144 -19.85 -9.30 13.06
CA THR A 144 -19.80 -10.75 13.28
C THR A 144 -18.41 -11.15 13.75
N ASN A 145 -18.28 -11.70 14.96
CA ASN A 145 -17.01 -12.06 15.61
C ASN A 145 -16.03 -10.88 15.84
N VAL A 146 -16.52 -9.64 15.83
CA VAL A 146 -15.69 -8.45 16.10
C VAL A 146 -15.84 -8.02 17.55
N SER A 147 -14.74 -7.97 18.30
CA SER A 147 -14.69 -7.47 19.69
C SER A 147 -13.38 -6.73 19.92
N ASN A 148 -13.44 -5.47 20.36
CA ASN A 148 -12.30 -4.59 20.59
C ASN A 148 -11.27 -4.63 19.44
N PRO A 149 -11.68 -4.34 18.18
CA PRO A 149 -10.76 -4.36 17.06
C PRO A 149 -9.69 -3.29 17.23
N THR A 150 -8.42 -3.68 17.15
CA THR A 150 -7.26 -2.78 17.34
C THR A 150 -6.50 -2.50 16.06
N ASP A 151 -6.43 -3.48 15.15
CA ASP A 151 -5.71 -3.32 13.88
C ASP A 151 -6.38 -4.03 12.71
N LEU A 152 -6.16 -3.50 11.51
CA LEU A 152 -6.69 -3.99 10.24
C LEU A 152 -5.57 -4.13 9.22
N MET A 153 -5.54 -5.24 8.49
CA MET A 153 -4.60 -5.40 7.39
C MET A 153 -5.19 -6.27 6.28
N PHE A 154 -5.03 -5.85 5.02
CA PHE A 154 -5.33 -6.69 3.87
C PHE A 154 -4.10 -7.52 3.45
N ASP A 155 -4.30 -8.78 3.09
CA ASP A 155 -3.30 -9.53 2.33
C ASP A 155 -3.38 -9.23 0.82
N GLY A 156 -2.40 -9.71 0.05
CA GLY A 156 -2.40 -9.56 -1.41
C GLY A 156 -3.58 -10.25 -2.12
N ASN A 157 -4.28 -11.18 -1.46
CA ASN A 157 -5.48 -11.80 -2.02
C ASN A 157 -6.77 -11.02 -1.72
N GLY A 158 -6.64 -9.87 -1.04
CA GLY A 158 -7.76 -9.01 -0.65
C GLY A 158 -8.54 -9.52 0.56
N PHE A 159 -8.00 -10.43 1.37
CA PHE A 159 -8.64 -10.79 2.64
C PHE A 159 -8.24 -9.80 3.73
N LEU A 160 -9.23 -9.39 4.54
CA LEU A 160 -9.03 -8.52 5.69
C LEU A 160 -8.70 -9.37 6.92
N TYR A 161 -7.61 -9.04 7.60
CA TYR A 161 -7.26 -9.55 8.90
C TYR A 161 -7.57 -8.49 9.94
N VAL A 162 -8.30 -8.88 10.97
CA VAL A 162 -8.71 -8.01 12.08
C VAL A 162 -8.08 -8.55 13.36
N THR A 163 -7.32 -7.70 14.03
CA THR A 163 -6.75 -8.00 15.34
C THR A 163 -7.75 -7.58 16.41
N MET A 164 -8.08 -8.52 17.31
CA MET A 164 -8.99 -8.31 18.42
C MET A 164 -8.22 -8.33 19.73
N GLU A 165 -8.44 -7.33 20.56
CA GLU A 165 -7.87 -7.29 21.90
C GLU A 165 -8.72 -8.08 22.91
N GLY A 166 -8.05 -8.77 23.84
CA GLY A 166 -8.70 -9.43 24.96
C GLY A 166 -7.68 -10.16 25.81
N THR A 167 -7.64 -9.92 27.11
CA THR A 167 -6.60 -10.47 28.00
C THR A 167 -6.65 -12.01 28.06
N GLY A 168 -5.75 -12.69 27.34
CA GLY A 168 -5.73 -14.14 27.19
C GLY A 168 -6.83 -14.69 26.27
N THR A 169 -7.57 -13.83 25.57
CA THR A 169 -8.69 -14.19 24.68
C THR A 169 -8.62 -13.50 23.32
N GLY A 170 -7.66 -12.61 23.09
CA GLY A 170 -7.48 -11.88 21.85
C GLY A 170 -7.23 -12.81 20.67
N THR A 171 -7.71 -12.39 19.50
CA THR A 171 -7.68 -13.19 18.28
C THR A 171 -7.15 -12.38 17.10
N VAL A 172 -6.76 -13.10 16.04
CA VAL A 172 -6.68 -12.52 14.71
C VAL A 172 -7.62 -13.31 13.83
N GLU A 173 -8.53 -12.60 13.19
CA GLU A 173 -9.59 -13.19 12.38
C GLU A 173 -9.53 -12.69 10.95
N ARG A 174 -9.89 -13.56 10.01
CA ARG A 174 -9.89 -13.28 8.58
C ARG A 174 -11.31 -13.14 8.07
N TYR A 175 -11.54 -12.11 7.27
CA TYR A 175 -12.79 -11.77 6.62
C TYR A 175 -12.57 -11.56 5.12
N ASN A 176 -13.63 -11.72 4.32
CA ASN A 176 -13.62 -11.15 2.98
C ASN A 176 -13.92 -9.63 3.04
N PRO A 177 -13.71 -8.86 1.95
CA PRO A 177 -14.00 -7.42 1.92
C PRO A 177 -15.46 -7.05 2.22
N ALA A 178 -16.40 -7.98 2.09
CA ALA A 178 -17.81 -7.75 2.43
C ALA A 178 -18.11 -7.95 3.93
N GLY A 179 -17.10 -8.24 4.76
CA GLY A 179 -17.28 -8.45 6.20
C GLY A 179 -17.75 -9.86 6.59
N VAL A 180 -17.71 -10.82 5.66
CA VAL A 180 -18.07 -12.21 5.97
C VAL A 180 -16.87 -12.92 6.56
N PHE A 181 -17.03 -13.44 7.79
CA PHE A 181 -16.03 -14.23 8.49
C PHE A 181 -15.58 -15.44 7.66
N GLN A 182 -14.27 -15.69 7.65
CA GLN A 182 -13.64 -16.80 6.92
C GLN A 182 -12.99 -17.81 7.87
N SER A 183 -12.18 -17.34 8.82
CA SER A 183 -11.43 -18.22 9.73
C SER A 183 -10.74 -17.44 10.84
N THR A 184 -10.47 -18.11 11.97
CA THR A 184 -9.59 -17.61 13.03
C THR A 184 -8.16 -18.12 12.79
N PHE A 185 -7.16 -17.24 12.88
CA PHE A 185 -5.75 -17.56 12.70
C PHE A 185 -5.00 -17.73 14.03
N PHE A 186 -5.20 -16.77 14.93
CA PHE A 186 -4.56 -16.75 16.24
C PHE A 186 -5.63 -16.62 17.34
N THR A 187 -5.36 -17.21 18.49
CA THR A 187 -6.18 -17.15 19.70
C THR A 187 -5.30 -17.03 20.92
N GLY A 188 -5.84 -16.51 22.03
CA GLY A 188 -5.12 -16.44 23.30
C GLY A 188 -4.09 -15.31 23.36
N LEU A 189 -4.19 -14.33 22.46
CA LEU A 189 -3.44 -13.09 22.56
C LEU A 189 -3.96 -12.29 23.78
N SER A 190 -3.19 -11.35 24.29
CA SER A 190 -3.64 -10.50 25.42
C SER A 190 -3.89 -9.06 24.99
N VAL A 191 -2.82 -8.36 24.65
CA VAL A 191 -2.84 -6.93 24.30
C VAL A 191 -2.34 -6.77 22.87
N ALA A 192 -2.93 -7.53 21.94
CA ALA A 192 -2.55 -7.45 20.54
C ALA A 192 -2.99 -6.10 19.98
N LYS A 193 -2.02 -5.21 19.74
CA LYS A 193 -2.27 -3.86 19.21
C LYS A 193 -1.98 -3.72 17.73
N SER A 194 -1.17 -4.61 17.15
CA SER A 194 -0.86 -4.53 15.72
C SER A 194 -0.54 -5.87 15.07
N LEU A 195 -0.82 -5.92 13.77
CA LEU A 195 -0.49 -7.00 12.86
C LEU A 195 0.30 -6.46 11.66
N ILE A 196 1.36 -7.18 11.29
CA ILE A 196 2.10 -6.95 10.05
C ILE A 196 2.12 -8.26 9.27
N ILE A 197 1.69 -8.21 8.03
CA ILE A 197 1.86 -9.30 7.06
C ILE A 197 3.16 -9.03 6.31
N SER A 198 4.20 -9.79 6.64
CA SER A 198 5.44 -9.83 5.88
C SER A 198 5.45 -11.06 4.97
N GLY A 199 5.61 -10.83 3.67
CA GLY A 199 5.73 -11.88 2.67
C GLY A 199 6.29 -11.30 1.37
N ASN A 200 6.95 -12.11 0.55
CA ASN A 200 7.54 -11.62 -0.71
C ASN A 200 6.51 -10.85 -1.54
N GLY A 201 6.88 -9.66 -2.00
CA GLY A 201 6.00 -8.73 -2.70
C GLY A 201 5.21 -7.77 -1.81
N SER A 202 5.37 -7.79 -0.48
CA SER A 202 4.60 -6.91 0.42
C SER A 202 5.03 -5.45 0.35
N SER A 203 6.23 -5.16 -0.13
CA SER A 203 6.75 -3.79 -0.27
C SER A 203 7.78 -3.70 -1.39
N GLN A 204 8.09 -2.46 -1.81
CA GLN A 204 9.13 -2.17 -2.80
C GLN A 204 10.50 -2.74 -2.39
N ASN A 205 10.78 -2.75 -1.09
CA ASN A 205 12.04 -3.27 -0.52
C ASN A 205 12.03 -4.79 -0.28
N ASN A 206 10.88 -5.44 -0.49
CA ASN A 206 10.75 -6.89 -0.38
C ASN A 206 9.85 -7.39 -1.54
N PRO A 207 10.29 -7.24 -2.80
CA PRO A 207 9.50 -7.65 -3.95
C PRO A 207 9.49 -9.17 -4.12
N VAL A 208 8.57 -9.66 -4.95
CA VAL A 208 8.68 -11.00 -5.52
C VAL A 208 9.77 -10.94 -6.60
N LEU A 209 10.78 -11.81 -6.48
CA LEU A 209 11.82 -12.00 -7.49
C LEU A 209 11.38 -13.06 -8.52
N PRO A 210 11.93 -13.03 -9.75
CA PRO A 210 11.56 -13.99 -10.78
C PRO A 210 11.89 -15.43 -10.38
N THR A 211 10.98 -16.34 -10.72
CA THR A 211 11.08 -17.79 -10.48
C THR A 211 12.02 -18.50 -11.45
N GLY A 212 12.43 -17.82 -12.52
CA GLY A 212 13.37 -18.33 -13.52
C GLY A 212 13.56 -17.36 -14.68
N THR A 213 14.39 -17.75 -15.64
CA THR A 213 14.61 -17.01 -16.89
C THR A 213 14.42 -17.93 -18.09
N SER A 214 13.87 -17.38 -19.18
CA SER A 214 13.69 -18.08 -20.45
C SER A 214 13.83 -17.10 -21.61
N ASN A 215 14.74 -17.37 -22.55
CA ASN A 215 15.01 -16.51 -23.71
C ASN A 215 15.24 -15.02 -23.36
N GLY A 216 15.91 -14.74 -22.23
CA GLY A 216 16.17 -13.38 -21.77
C GLY A 216 15.00 -12.73 -21.01
N SER A 217 13.84 -13.37 -20.95
CA SER A 217 12.70 -12.94 -20.13
C SER A 217 12.75 -13.53 -18.73
N PHE A 218 12.48 -12.71 -17.72
CA PHE A 218 12.25 -13.11 -16.35
C PHE A 218 10.82 -13.65 -16.18
N LEU A 219 10.65 -14.78 -15.50
CA LEU A 219 9.37 -15.46 -15.36
C LEU A 219 8.82 -15.36 -13.94
N PHE A 220 7.55 -15.00 -13.82
CA PHE A 220 6.79 -14.97 -12.57
C PHE A 220 5.62 -15.95 -12.68
N GLY A 221 5.77 -17.15 -12.12
CA GLY A 221 4.73 -18.18 -12.17
C GLY A 221 3.88 -18.22 -10.91
N ASN A 222 2.55 -18.33 -11.08
CA ASN A 222 1.58 -18.50 -9.99
C ASN A 222 1.72 -17.47 -8.86
N VAL A 223 1.91 -16.20 -9.21
CA VAL A 223 2.10 -15.12 -8.25
C VAL A 223 0.79 -14.43 -7.90
N GLY A 224 0.67 -13.99 -6.65
CA GLY A 224 -0.53 -13.31 -6.15
C GLY A 224 -0.65 -11.88 -6.66
N THR A 225 -1.88 -11.44 -6.92
CA THR A 225 -2.21 -10.03 -7.24
C THR A 225 -1.82 -9.06 -6.11
N GLY A 226 -1.65 -7.78 -6.43
CA GLY A 226 -1.41 -6.71 -5.45
C GLY A 226 -0.04 -6.78 -4.78
N ARG A 227 0.98 -7.24 -5.50
CA ARG A 227 2.34 -7.43 -5.01
C ARG A 227 3.33 -6.58 -5.80
N TRP A 228 4.46 -6.26 -5.16
CA TRP A 228 5.65 -5.78 -5.84
C TRP A 228 6.37 -6.94 -6.53
N PHE A 229 6.79 -6.71 -7.77
CA PHE A 229 7.54 -7.63 -8.61
C PHE A 229 8.79 -6.92 -9.11
N ASP A 230 9.94 -7.60 -9.09
CA ASP A 230 11.20 -6.93 -9.38
C ASP A 230 12.17 -7.84 -10.12
N PRO A 231 12.57 -7.47 -11.34
CA PRO A 231 13.81 -7.94 -11.94
C PRO A 231 14.92 -6.87 -11.86
N PRO A 232 16.17 -7.23 -12.21
CA PRO A 232 17.28 -6.26 -12.34
C PRO A 232 16.94 -5.03 -13.18
N THR A 233 17.67 -3.92 -13.13
CA THR A 233 17.25 -2.71 -13.88
C THR A 233 17.52 -2.79 -15.38
N ASN A 234 16.62 -2.20 -16.15
CA ASN A 234 16.78 -1.93 -17.58
C ASN A 234 16.08 -0.60 -17.93
N PRO A 235 16.53 0.16 -18.96
CA PRO A 235 15.84 1.38 -19.40
C PRO A 235 14.38 1.20 -19.83
N GLY A 236 13.96 -0.02 -20.14
CA GLY A 236 12.58 -0.36 -20.41
C GLY A 236 12.27 -1.84 -20.20
N TYR A 237 10.99 -2.15 -20.02
CA TYR A 237 10.51 -3.51 -19.79
C TYR A 237 9.23 -3.78 -20.57
N ASP A 238 9.17 -4.94 -21.22
CA ASP A 238 7.95 -5.50 -21.80
C ASP A 238 7.38 -6.58 -20.89
N PHE A 239 6.11 -6.45 -20.55
CA PHE A 239 5.36 -7.36 -19.69
C PHE A 239 4.32 -8.10 -20.53
N ALA A 240 4.24 -9.42 -20.36
CA ALA A 240 3.28 -10.25 -21.07
C ALA A 240 2.72 -11.35 -20.16
N MET A 241 1.40 -11.53 -20.16
CA MET A 241 0.77 -12.69 -19.52
C MET A 241 1.21 -13.97 -20.21
N THR A 242 1.50 -15.00 -19.42
CA THR A 242 1.85 -16.35 -19.90
C THR A 242 0.74 -17.36 -19.65
N ASP A 243 -0.37 -16.90 -19.05
CA ASP A 243 -1.61 -17.65 -18.88
C ASP A 243 -2.81 -16.85 -19.44
N SER A 244 -4.04 -17.30 -19.15
CA SER A 244 -5.27 -16.68 -19.66
C SER A 244 -5.78 -15.49 -18.83
N ASN A 245 -5.02 -14.99 -17.85
CA ASN A 245 -5.41 -13.85 -17.04
C ASN A 245 -5.04 -12.52 -17.73
N GLY A 246 -5.37 -11.39 -17.08
CA GLY A 246 -5.00 -10.05 -17.53
C GLY A 246 -4.43 -9.21 -16.40
N PHE A 247 -3.62 -8.22 -16.74
CA PHE A 247 -3.19 -7.17 -15.84
C PHE A 247 -4.37 -6.22 -15.62
N ALA A 248 -4.82 -6.10 -14.37
CA ALA A 248 -5.88 -5.16 -14.00
C ALA A 248 -5.33 -3.74 -13.82
N SER A 249 -4.15 -3.62 -13.20
CA SER A 249 -3.50 -2.33 -13.01
C SER A 249 -2.01 -2.45 -12.75
N ILE A 250 -1.28 -1.37 -13.05
CA ILE A 250 -0.09 -1.01 -12.29
C ILE A 250 -0.60 -0.27 -11.07
N ASP A 251 -0.48 -0.87 -9.89
CA ASP A 251 -0.92 -0.22 -8.65
C ASP A 251 0.03 0.92 -8.28
N SER A 252 1.33 0.77 -8.55
CA SER A 252 2.32 1.82 -8.32
C SER A 252 3.59 1.54 -9.12
N LEU A 253 4.07 2.53 -9.85
CA LEU A 253 5.44 2.58 -10.34
C LEU A 253 6.41 2.80 -9.17
N PRO A 254 7.63 2.26 -9.21
CA PRO A 254 8.56 2.37 -8.10
C PRO A 254 8.84 3.82 -7.70
N LEU A 255 8.80 4.09 -6.40
CA LEU A 255 9.27 5.36 -5.85
C LEU A 255 10.78 5.51 -6.12
N GLY A 256 11.20 6.75 -6.34
CA GLY A 256 12.60 7.09 -6.68
C GLY A 256 12.85 7.26 -8.18
N PHE A 257 11.91 6.87 -9.04
CA PHE A 257 11.98 7.13 -10.48
C PHE A 257 11.25 8.41 -10.86
N SER A 258 11.85 9.19 -11.76
CA SER A 258 11.34 10.49 -12.22
C SER A 258 11.81 10.77 -13.64
N GLY A 259 11.08 11.62 -14.36
CA GLY A 259 11.44 12.01 -15.73
C GLY A 259 10.41 11.64 -16.79
N GLY A 260 9.15 11.37 -16.40
CA GLY A 260 8.04 11.20 -17.33
C GLY A 260 8.06 9.85 -18.04
N MET A 261 7.98 8.76 -17.27
CA MET A 261 7.76 7.41 -17.77
C MET A 261 6.50 7.34 -18.65
N SER A 262 6.49 6.37 -19.56
CA SER A 262 5.31 6.02 -20.33
C SER A 262 5.00 4.53 -20.22
N VAL A 263 3.70 4.23 -20.15
CA VAL A 263 3.16 2.87 -20.14
C VAL A 263 2.34 2.69 -21.41
N THR A 264 2.66 1.70 -22.25
CA THR A 264 1.83 1.35 -23.40
C THR A 264 1.25 -0.04 -23.20
N ALA A 265 -0.07 -0.15 -23.10
CA ALA A 265 -0.76 -1.39 -22.79
C ALA A 265 -1.65 -1.86 -23.95
N SER A 266 -1.87 -3.18 -24.06
CA SER A 266 -2.75 -3.79 -25.06
C SER A 266 -3.44 -5.04 -24.53
N ASN A 267 -4.62 -5.36 -25.07
CA ASN A 267 -5.31 -6.65 -24.90
C ASN A 267 -5.32 -7.50 -26.19
N GLY A 268 -4.42 -7.19 -27.13
CA GLY A 268 -4.34 -7.83 -28.45
C GLY A 268 -5.26 -7.22 -29.52
N THR A 269 -6.27 -6.42 -29.13
CA THR A 269 -7.17 -5.72 -30.08
C THR A 269 -7.07 -4.20 -29.93
N LEU A 270 -7.08 -3.71 -28.70
CA LEU A 270 -6.97 -2.29 -28.36
C LEU A 270 -5.58 -1.99 -27.81
N THR A 271 -5.14 -0.75 -27.95
CA THR A 271 -3.89 -0.24 -27.38
C THR A 271 -4.14 1.13 -26.77
N ASN A 272 -3.50 1.42 -25.64
CA ASN A 272 -3.51 2.75 -25.02
C ASN A 272 -2.13 3.09 -24.47
N THR A 273 -1.76 4.37 -24.50
CA THR A 273 -0.49 4.88 -23.96
C THR A 273 -0.77 5.93 -22.90
N TYR A 274 -0.17 5.75 -21.73
CA TYR A 274 -0.18 6.64 -20.59
C TYR A 274 1.20 7.31 -20.50
N THR A 275 1.26 8.64 -20.41
CA THR A 275 2.53 9.40 -20.46
C THR A 275 2.66 10.36 -19.29
N GLY A 276 3.89 10.78 -19.00
CA GLY A 276 4.16 11.77 -17.95
C GLY A 276 4.07 11.18 -16.53
N LEU A 277 4.22 9.86 -16.43
CA LEU A 277 4.15 9.13 -15.17
C LEU A 277 5.46 9.28 -14.38
N ASN A 278 5.35 9.30 -13.07
CA ASN A 278 6.47 9.34 -12.13
C ASN A 278 6.37 8.17 -11.15
N GLY A 279 7.42 7.97 -10.36
CA GLY A 279 7.40 7.00 -9.27
C GLY A 279 6.25 7.28 -8.32
N GLY A 280 5.52 6.23 -7.93
CA GLY A 280 4.31 6.29 -7.14
C GLY A 280 3.02 6.22 -7.97
N ASP A 281 3.05 6.65 -9.24
CA ASP A 281 1.84 6.71 -10.08
C ASP A 281 1.31 5.31 -10.42
N GLY A 282 -0.02 5.18 -10.50
CA GLY A 282 -0.71 3.96 -10.92
C GLY A 282 -1.38 4.11 -12.29
N VAL A 283 -1.70 2.98 -12.91
CA VAL A 283 -2.43 2.88 -14.18
C VAL A 283 -3.53 1.82 -14.05
N ASP A 284 -4.80 2.22 -14.22
CA ASP A 284 -5.94 1.30 -14.27
C ASP A 284 -6.19 0.85 -15.72
N PHE A 285 -5.87 -0.41 -16.01
CA PHE A 285 -6.10 -1.01 -17.31
C PHE A 285 -7.56 -1.40 -17.51
N THR A 286 -8.27 -1.77 -16.45
CA THR A 286 -9.68 -2.19 -16.55
C THR A 286 -10.61 -1.06 -16.97
N ALA A 287 -10.24 0.18 -16.67
CA ALA A 287 -10.96 1.36 -17.13
C ALA A 287 -11.02 1.49 -18.66
N PHE A 288 -9.97 1.04 -19.37
CA PHE A 288 -9.89 1.13 -20.83
C PHE A 288 -10.18 -0.20 -21.54
N PHE A 289 -9.67 -1.31 -21.01
CA PHE A 289 -9.79 -2.64 -21.63
C PHE A 289 -10.96 -3.48 -21.07
N GLY A 290 -11.72 -2.94 -20.11
CA GLY A 290 -12.80 -3.64 -19.43
C GLY A 290 -12.30 -4.65 -18.39
N ALA A 291 -13.21 -5.49 -17.89
CA ALA A 291 -12.92 -6.44 -16.80
C ALA A 291 -11.80 -7.46 -17.11
N GLY A 292 -11.45 -7.64 -18.40
CA GLY A 292 -10.34 -8.50 -18.83
C GLY A 292 -8.96 -7.87 -18.69
N GLY A 293 -8.86 -6.55 -18.51
CA GLY A 293 -7.58 -5.86 -18.36
C GLY A 293 -6.69 -5.92 -19.61
N ALA A 294 -5.41 -5.58 -19.44
CA ALA A 294 -4.40 -5.69 -20.49
C ALA A 294 -3.76 -7.09 -20.48
N THR A 295 -3.38 -7.61 -21.64
CA THR A 295 -2.61 -8.86 -21.75
C THR A 295 -1.11 -8.59 -21.83
N THR A 296 -0.73 -7.41 -22.31
CA THR A 296 0.66 -6.94 -22.38
C THR A 296 0.73 -5.47 -22.02
N PHE A 297 1.86 -5.03 -21.48
CA PHE A 297 2.21 -3.62 -21.42
C PHE A 297 3.71 -3.41 -21.44
N SER A 298 4.17 -2.24 -21.86
CA SER A 298 5.57 -1.84 -21.75
C SER A 298 5.72 -0.63 -20.84
N VAL A 299 6.82 -0.57 -20.09
CA VAL A 299 7.24 0.60 -19.31
C VAL A 299 8.51 1.14 -19.94
N ASN A 300 8.50 2.42 -20.31
CA ASN A 300 9.61 3.09 -20.99
C ASN A 300 10.02 4.34 -20.22
N GLY A 301 11.27 4.78 -20.40
CA GLY A 301 11.79 6.01 -19.79
C GLY A 301 12.11 5.85 -18.31
N ILE A 302 12.55 4.65 -17.91
CA ILE A 302 12.96 4.36 -16.53
C ILE A 302 14.23 5.18 -16.20
N ASN A 303 14.11 6.14 -15.30
CA ASN A 303 15.20 7.04 -14.90
C ASN A 303 15.04 7.47 -13.42
N PRO A 304 16.12 7.56 -12.62
CA PRO A 304 17.51 7.19 -12.95
C PRO A 304 17.66 5.70 -13.22
N LEU A 305 18.63 5.32 -14.06
CA LEU A 305 19.03 3.92 -14.15
C LEU A 305 19.74 3.56 -12.85
N THR A 306 19.20 2.60 -12.11
CA THR A 306 19.89 2.00 -10.96
C THR A 306 20.93 0.99 -11.47
N ASP A 307 21.74 0.45 -10.54
CA ASP A 307 22.77 -0.53 -10.88
C ASP A 307 22.13 -1.79 -11.52
N PRO A 308 22.46 -2.15 -12.77
CA PRO A 308 21.93 -3.36 -13.43
C PRO A 308 22.30 -4.67 -12.73
N MET A 309 23.27 -4.65 -11.80
CA MET A 309 23.65 -5.79 -10.98
C MET A 309 22.86 -5.86 -9.66
N ASP A 310 22.07 -4.83 -9.32
CA ASP A 310 21.14 -4.86 -8.19
C ASP A 310 19.95 -5.77 -8.57
N PRO A 311 19.68 -6.85 -7.82
CA PRO A 311 18.54 -7.70 -8.07
C PRO A 311 17.20 -7.05 -7.66
N THR A 312 17.22 -5.90 -6.99
CA THR A 312 16.07 -5.16 -6.47
C THR A 312 15.98 -3.74 -7.03
N ALA A 313 15.84 -3.63 -8.33
CA ALA A 313 16.25 -2.41 -9.02
C ALA A 313 15.11 -1.70 -9.74
N PHE A 314 14.08 -2.41 -10.20
CA PHE A 314 12.84 -1.82 -10.72
C PHE A 314 11.60 -2.54 -10.16
N PRO A 315 11.36 -2.45 -8.84
CA PRO A 315 10.20 -3.06 -8.21
C PRO A 315 8.91 -2.36 -8.65
N ILE A 316 8.00 -3.07 -9.28
CA ILE A 316 6.71 -2.55 -9.75
C ILE A 316 5.54 -3.26 -9.07
N ALA A 317 4.55 -2.50 -8.60
CA ALA A 317 3.35 -3.08 -7.98
C ALA A 317 2.27 -3.37 -9.02
N LEU A 318 1.85 -4.63 -9.13
CA LEU A 318 0.87 -5.08 -10.13
C LEU A 318 -0.34 -5.76 -9.48
N SER A 319 -1.51 -5.51 -10.07
CA SER A 319 -2.72 -6.30 -9.82
C SER A 319 -3.19 -7.01 -11.09
N PHE A 320 -3.77 -8.19 -10.91
CA PHE A 320 -4.31 -9.04 -11.97
C PHE A 320 -5.83 -9.09 -11.90
N THR A 321 -6.47 -9.52 -12.99
CA THR A 321 -7.93 -9.73 -13.04
C THR A 321 -8.36 -10.97 -12.25
N SER A 322 -7.40 -11.81 -11.84
CA SER A 322 -7.57 -12.98 -10.99
C SER A 322 -6.74 -12.84 -9.71
N LYS A 323 -6.93 -13.76 -8.75
CA LYS A 323 -6.14 -13.76 -7.50
C LYS A 323 -4.68 -14.16 -7.72
N ILE A 324 -4.43 -15.01 -8.72
CA ILE A 324 -3.11 -15.56 -9.06
C ILE A 324 -2.96 -15.53 -10.57
N ALA A 325 -1.82 -15.05 -11.05
CA ALA A 325 -1.47 -15.05 -12.48
C ALA A 325 -0.01 -15.43 -12.70
N SER A 326 0.32 -15.69 -13.97
CA SER A 326 1.67 -15.92 -14.44
C SER A 326 2.00 -14.97 -15.59
N PHE A 327 3.18 -14.36 -15.54
CA PHE A 327 3.63 -13.42 -16.55
C PHE A 327 5.15 -13.44 -16.73
N SER A 328 5.62 -12.80 -17.80
CA SER A 328 7.03 -12.58 -18.07
C SER A 328 7.38 -11.10 -18.15
N MET A 329 8.61 -10.75 -17.77
CA MET A 329 9.22 -9.43 -17.96
C MET A 329 10.46 -9.57 -18.85
N THR A 330 10.44 -8.91 -20.01
CA THR A 330 11.55 -8.91 -20.96
C THR A 330 12.24 -7.55 -20.92
N PRO A 331 13.53 -7.48 -20.60
CA PRO A 331 14.29 -6.25 -20.72
C PRO A 331 14.27 -5.76 -22.17
N GLN A 332 13.98 -4.49 -22.39
CA GLN A 332 14.09 -3.91 -23.72
C GLN A 332 15.56 -3.75 -24.10
N VAL A 333 15.87 -3.98 -25.37
CA VAL A 333 17.24 -3.77 -25.87
C VAL A 333 17.44 -2.28 -26.05
N VAL A 334 18.41 -1.70 -25.35
CA VAL A 334 18.88 -0.34 -25.65
C VAL A 334 19.55 -0.40 -27.02
N PRO A 335 19.13 0.39 -28.03
CA PRO A 335 19.90 0.50 -29.25
C PRO A 335 21.30 0.97 -28.87
N GLU A 336 22.34 0.20 -29.21
CA GLU A 336 23.72 0.70 -29.06
C GLU A 336 23.77 2.07 -29.78
N ALA A 337 24.27 3.08 -29.07
CA ALA A 337 24.68 4.31 -29.72
C ALA A 337 25.65 3.89 -30.83
N GLY A 338 25.21 4.04 -32.09
CA GLY A 338 25.89 3.47 -33.23
C GLY A 338 27.38 3.71 -33.13
N SER A 339 28.15 2.63 -33.13
CA SER A 339 29.58 2.70 -33.39
C SER A 339 29.73 3.26 -34.81
N GLY A 340 29.73 4.59 -34.91
CA GLY A 340 30.20 5.32 -36.08
C GLY A 340 31.67 4.97 -36.25
N LEU A 341 31.91 3.96 -37.09
CA LEU A 341 33.22 3.71 -37.67
C LEU A 341 33.51 4.86 -38.64
N LEU A 342 34.75 5.37 -38.49
CA LEU A 342 35.49 6.38 -39.27
C LEU A 342 35.41 7.82 -38.77
#